data_AF-A0A8B7PAA4-F1
#
_entry.id   AF-A0A8B7PAA4-F1
#
_cell.length_a   1.000
_cell.length_b   1.000
_cell.length_c   1.000
_cell.angle_alpha   90.00
_cell.angle_beta   90.00
_cell.angle_gamma   90.00
#
_symmetry.space_group_name_H-M   'P 1'
#
loop_
_entity.id
_entity.type
_entity.pdbx_description
1 polymer ?
#
loop_
_entity_poly.entity_id
_entity_poly.type
_entity_poly.pdbx_seq_one_letter_code
_entity_poly.pdbx_strand_id
1 'polypeptide(L)'
;MLFAVTSSHYLLATFAIFSVVLLPVPGSGHLSDVTSETMACAYLMGSELPVREADRICDQCVQLFPVPDLGRLCRKSCYINMDFAACATIVNKARASGTLRD
;
A
#
# COMPACT_ATOMS: atom_id res chain seq x y z
N MET A 1 -16.98 39.50 14.95
CA MET A 1 -17.20 39.33 13.49
C MET A 1 -18.33 38.32 13.32
N LEU A 2 -19.56 38.80 13.04
CA LEU A 2 -20.63 38.00 12.39
C LEU A 2 -20.11 37.66 10.97
N PHE A 3 -20.45 36.56 10.29
CA PHE A 3 -21.76 36.06 9.88
C PHE A 3 -21.64 34.54 9.59
N ALA A 4 -22.50 33.73 10.19
CA ALA A 4 -23.67 33.09 9.54
C ALA A 4 -23.31 31.91 8.62
N VAL A 5 -23.58 30.70 9.12
CA VAL A 5 -23.83 29.52 8.28
C VAL A 5 -25.21 29.71 7.66
N THR A 6 -25.30 29.94 6.35
CA THR A 6 -26.53 29.71 5.58
C THR A 6 -26.23 29.26 4.15
N SER A 7 -26.76 28.08 3.82
CA SER A 7 -27.57 27.78 2.64
C SER A 7 -26.94 27.83 1.22
N SER A 8 -26.60 26.64 0.72
CA SER A 8 -27.25 26.00 -0.45
C SER A 8 -27.58 26.82 -1.72
N HIS A 9 -26.91 26.43 -2.82
CA HIS A 9 -27.27 26.52 -4.25
C HIS A 9 -27.15 27.85 -5.01
N TYR A 10 -26.00 28.11 -5.65
CA TYR A 10 -25.87 28.76 -6.98
C TYR A 10 -24.49 28.36 -7.56
N LEU A 11 -24.40 27.25 -8.29
CA LEU A 11 -24.39 27.17 -9.76
C LEU A 11 -23.36 28.08 -10.48
N LEU A 12 -22.25 27.44 -10.86
CA LEU A 12 -21.53 27.51 -12.14
C LEU A 12 -20.48 28.60 -12.41
N ALA A 13 -19.30 28.06 -12.77
CA ALA A 13 -18.27 28.58 -13.67
C ALA A 13 -17.40 29.73 -13.09
N THR A 14 -16.07 29.67 -13.07
CA THR A 14 -15.14 29.19 -14.10
C THR A 14 -13.79 28.80 -13.50
N PHE A 15 -13.34 27.60 -13.86
CA PHE A 15 -11.97 27.12 -14.12
C PHE A 15 -10.72 27.79 -13.51
N ALA A 16 -9.83 26.88 -13.08
CA ALA A 16 -8.37 26.95 -13.09
C ALA A 16 -7.67 27.60 -11.88
N ILE A 17 -7.40 26.77 -10.85
CA ILE A 17 -6.03 26.63 -10.35
C ILE A 17 -5.72 25.15 -10.22
N PHE A 18 -5.05 24.64 -11.24
CA PHE A 18 -4.34 23.36 -11.24
C PHE A 18 -3.08 23.51 -10.37
N SER A 19 -2.71 22.43 -9.67
CA SER A 19 -1.43 22.24 -8.95
C SER A 19 -1.27 23.01 -7.64
N VAL A 20 -1.38 22.31 -6.50
CA VAL A 20 -0.24 21.54 -5.96
C VAL A 20 -0.81 20.32 -5.22
N VAL A 21 -0.63 19.14 -5.79
CA VAL A 21 -0.70 17.89 -5.02
C VAL A 21 0.52 17.90 -4.11
N LEU A 22 0.41 18.48 -2.91
CA LEU A 22 1.32 18.12 -1.83
C LEU A 22 0.95 16.70 -1.43
N LEU A 23 1.71 15.73 -1.95
CA LEU A 23 1.88 14.46 -1.27
C LEU A 23 2.51 14.77 0.11
N PRO A 24 1.84 14.51 1.24
CA PRO A 24 2.61 14.00 2.36
C PRO A 24 3.02 12.59 1.94
N VAL A 25 4.26 12.43 1.51
CA VAL A 25 4.95 11.15 1.74
C VAL A 25 5.40 11.23 3.20
N PRO A 26 4.66 10.68 4.17
CA PRO A 26 5.27 10.42 5.46
C PRO A 26 6.33 9.36 5.23
N GLY A 27 7.56 9.82 5.08
CA GLY A 27 8.72 8.98 5.26
C GLY A 27 8.70 8.40 6.67
N SER A 28 9.14 7.15 6.77
CA SER A 28 9.89 6.68 7.93
C SER A 28 10.81 5.59 7.45
N GLY A 29 12.05 5.98 7.18
CA GLY A 29 13.15 5.03 7.16
C GLY A 29 13.27 4.43 8.56
N HIS A 30 12.63 3.29 8.79
CA HIS A 30 12.88 2.45 9.95
C HIS A 30 13.85 1.33 9.52
N LEU A 31 15.06 1.73 9.13
CA LEU A 31 16.10 0.84 8.61
C LEU A 31 16.97 0.24 9.73
N SER A 32 16.43 0.00 10.91
CA SER A 32 17.22 -0.49 12.04
C SER A 32 16.39 -1.40 12.93
N ASP A 33 15.81 -2.45 12.33
CA ASP A 33 15.34 -3.66 13.04
C ASP A 33 15.04 -4.81 12.06
N VAL A 34 14.71 -4.44 10.82
CA VAL A 34 14.31 -5.34 9.73
C VAL A 34 15.33 -6.45 9.46
N THR A 35 16.64 -6.26 9.67
CA THR A 35 17.66 -7.24 9.25
C THR A 35 17.67 -8.54 10.06
N SER A 36 17.26 -8.51 11.34
CA SER A 36 17.23 -9.73 12.15
C SER A 36 15.97 -10.56 11.87
N GLU A 37 14.80 -9.90 11.77
CA GLU A 37 13.54 -10.56 11.45
C GLU A 37 13.45 -11.00 9.98
N THR A 38 13.99 -10.22 9.03
CA THR A 38 13.99 -10.62 7.61
C THR A 38 14.95 -11.77 7.33
N MET A 39 16.07 -11.90 8.05
CA MET A 39 16.92 -13.10 7.92
C MET A 39 16.22 -14.34 8.50
N ALA A 40 15.51 -14.20 9.62
CA ALA A 40 14.71 -15.29 10.18
C ALA A 40 13.57 -15.72 9.24
N CYS A 41 12.86 -14.76 8.63
CA CYS A 41 11.82 -15.05 7.66
C CYS A 41 12.37 -15.59 6.33
N ALA A 42 13.53 -15.12 5.87
CA ALA A 42 14.20 -15.65 4.68
C ALA A 42 14.59 -17.12 4.86
N TYR A 43 15.03 -17.49 6.07
CA TYR A 43 15.30 -18.88 6.40
C TYR A 43 14.03 -19.75 6.32
N LEU A 44 12.88 -19.23 6.79
CA LEU A 44 11.59 -19.94 6.78
C LEU A 44 10.92 -20.02 5.41
N MET A 45 11.05 -18.98 4.57
CA MET A 45 10.51 -18.98 3.20
C MET A 45 11.37 -19.79 2.22
N GLY A 46 12.60 -20.15 2.60
CA GLY A 46 13.53 -20.83 1.71
C GLY A 46 14.01 -19.94 0.55
N SER A 47 14.62 -20.57 -0.46
CA SER A 47 15.16 -19.86 -1.63
C SER A 47 14.13 -19.53 -2.72
N GLU A 48 12.87 -19.96 -2.56
CA GLU A 48 11.85 -19.85 -3.62
C GLU A 48 11.31 -18.43 -3.78
N LEU A 49 11.19 -17.67 -2.69
CA LEU A 49 10.74 -16.29 -2.75
C LEU A 49 11.62 -15.41 -1.85
N PRO A 50 12.37 -14.46 -2.42
CA PRO A 50 13.13 -13.53 -1.60
C PRO A 50 12.15 -12.64 -0.81
N VAL A 51 12.45 -12.41 0.46
CA VAL A 51 11.64 -11.56 1.36
C VAL A 51 11.33 -10.19 0.75
N ARG A 52 12.27 -9.64 -0.04
CA ARG A 52 12.07 -8.39 -0.78
C ARG A 52 10.92 -8.46 -1.81
N GLU A 53 10.73 -9.60 -2.48
CA GLU A 53 9.60 -9.76 -3.40
C GLU A 53 8.30 -9.95 -2.62
N ALA A 54 8.32 -10.64 -1.49
CA ALA A 54 7.16 -10.76 -0.61
C ALA A 54 6.69 -9.37 -0.09
N ASP A 55 7.63 -8.51 0.30
CA ASP A 55 7.34 -7.12 0.65
C ASP A 55 6.70 -6.34 -0.51
N ARG A 56 7.24 -6.49 -1.72
CA ARG A 56 6.71 -5.85 -2.91
C ARG A 56 5.27 -6.28 -3.20
N ILE A 57 4.96 -7.57 -3.04
CA ILE A 57 3.59 -8.10 -3.18
C ILE A 57 2.66 -7.42 -2.15
N CYS A 58 3.06 -7.33 -0.89
CA CYS A 58 2.25 -6.69 0.14
C CYS A 58 2.01 -5.20 -0.17
N ASP A 59 3.03 -4.46 -0.61
CA ASP A 59 2.89 -3.04 -0.93
C ASP A 59 2.03 -2.80 -2.18
N GLN A 60 2.16 -3.64 -3.21
CA GLN A 60 1.30 -3.60 -4.41
C GLN A 60 -0.16 -3.96 -4.06
N CYS A 61 -0.35 -4.92 -3.17
CA CYS A 61 -1.67 -5.34 -2.71
C CYS A 61 -2.41 -4.22 -1.98
N VAL A 62 -1.75 -3.49 -1.08
CA VAL A 62 -2.35 -2.35 -0.36
C VAL A 62 -2.73 -1.21 -1.32
N GLN A 63 -1.97 -1.01 -2.40
CA GLN A 63 -2.31 -0.03 -3.44
C GLN A 63 -3.56 -0.45 -4.23
N LEU A 64 -3.69 -1.73 -4.56
CA LEU A 64 -4.87 -2.27 -5.26
C LEU A 64 -6.10 -2.36 -4.36
N PHE A 65 -5.88 -2.66 -3.08
CA PHE A 65 -6.92 -2.91 -2.10
C PHE A 65 -6.59 -2.17 -0.80
N PRO A 66 -6.94 -0.88 -0.70
CA PRO A 66 -6.60 -0.03 0.44
C PRO A 66 -7.48 -0.35 1.64
N VAL A 67 -7.24 -1.52 2.24
CA VAL A 67 -7.83 -1.96 3.49
C VAL A 67 -6.91 -1.59 4.64
N PRO A 68 -7.44 -1.03 5.74
CA PRO A 68 -6.64 -0.70 6.91
C PRO A 68 -5.91 -1.94 7.42
N ASP A 69 -4.68 -1.76 7.87
CA ASP A 69 -3.81 -2.81 8.43
C ASP A 69 -3.40 -3.95 7.48
N LEU A 70 -3.85 -3.96 6.22
CA LEU A 70 -3.54 -5.04 5.27
C LEU A 70 -2.03 -5.22 5.07
N GLY A 71 -1.26 -4.13 4.99
CA GLY A 71 0.20 -4.21 4.88
C GLY A 71 0.87 -4.84 6.10
N ARG A 72 0.31 -4.65 7.30
CA ARG A 72 0.83 -5.27 8.54
C ARG A 72 0.44 -6.75 8.60
N LEU A 73 -0.80 -7.07 8.25
CA LEU A 73 -1.33 -8.44 8.22
C LEU A 73 -0.60 -9.30 7.18
N CYS A 74 -0.37 -8.76 5.99
CA CYS A 74 0.35 -9.44 4.90
C CYS A 74 1.77 -9.87 5.31
N ARG A 75 2.50 -9.00 6.02
CA ARG A 75 3.86 -9.27 6.54
C ARG A 75 3.92 -10.15 7.79
N LYS A 76 2.77 -10.48 8.40
CA LYS A 76 2.71 -11.23 9.66
C LYS A 76 3.23 -12.66 9.48
N SER A 77 3.77 -13.25 10.54
CA SER A 77 4.19 -14.67 10.55
C SER A 77 5.12 -15.03 9.39
N CYS A 78 6.04 -14.14 9.02
CA CYS A 78 6.96 -14.32 7.89
C CYS A 78 6.23 -14.62 6.56
N TYR A 79 5.13 -13.92 6.28
CA TYR A 79 4.31 -14.11 5.08
C TYR A 79 3.67 -15.52 4.96
N ILE A 80 3.77 -16.34 6.01
CA ILE A 80 3.10 -17.65 6.13
C ILE A 80 1.72 -17.42 6.75
N ASN A 81 0.86 -16.74 5.99
CA ASN A 81 -0.50 -16.41 6.43
C ASN A 81 -1.43 -16.31 5.21
N MET A 82 -2.74 -16.30 5.47
CA MET A 82 -3.75 -16.24 4.42
C MET A 82 -3.83 -14.87 3.74
N ASP A 83 -3.49 -13.79 4.45
CA ASP A 83 -3.50 -12.43 3.91
C ASP A 83 -2.44 -12.26 2.80
N PHE A 84 -1.25 -12.83 3.00
CA PHE A 84 -0.20 -12.88 1.99
C PHE A 84 -0.64 -13.70 0.77
N ALA A 85 -1.21 -14.89 0.97
CA ALA A 85 -1.69 -15.72 -0.13
C ALA A 85 -2.79 -15.02 -0.95
N ALA A 86 -3.71 -14.32 -0.29
CA ALA A 86 -4.72 -13.51 -0.94
C ALA A 86 -4.08 -12.35 -1.73
N CYS A 87 -3.14 -11.63 -1.13
CA CYS A 87 -2.42 -10.54 -1.80
C CYS A 87 -1.62 -11.03 -3.01
N ALA A 88 -0.89 -12.13 -2.90
CA ALA A 88 -0.17 -12.73 -4.02
C ALA A 88 -1.13 -13.09 -5.16
N THR A 89 -2.31 -13.63 -4.86
CA THR A 89 -3.33 -13.96 -5.86
C THR A 89 -3.84 -12.71 -6.58
N ILE A 90 -4.17 -11.65 -5.82
CA ILE A 90 -4.66 -10.38 -6.36
C ILE A 90 -3.61 -9.72 -7.25
N VAL A 91 -2.37 -9.62 -6.75
CA VAL A 91 -1.24 -9.02 -7.48
C VAL A 91 -0.91 -9.82 -8.74
N ASN A 92 -0.85 -11.15 -8.67
CA ASN A 92 -0.58 -12.00 -9.83
C ASN A 92 -1.68 -11.87 -10.89
N LYS A 93 -2.95 -11.80 -10.47
CA LYS A 93 -4.07 -11.55 -11.38
C LYS A 93 -3.99 -10.16 -12.02
N ALA A 94 -3.62 -9.13 -11.25
CA ALA A 94 -3.45 -7.76 -11.76
C ALA A 94 -2.27 -7.65 -12.74
N ARG A 95 -1.16 -8.34 -12.48
CA ARG A 95 -0.01 -8.47 -13.40
C ARG A 95 -0.43 -9.18 -14.69
N ALA A 96 -1.13 -10.30 -14.59
CA ALA A 96 -1.64 -11.05 -15.76
C ALA A 96 -2.64 -10.23 -16.61
N SER A 97 -3.39 -9.33 -15.97
CA SER A 97 -4.35 -8.45 -16.65
C SER A 97 -3.69 -7.18 -17.23
N GLY A 98 -2.39 -6.98 -17.02
CA GLY A 98 -1.66 -5.78 -17.46
C GLY A 98 -2.01 -4.50 -16.68
N THR A 99 -2.76 -4.62 -15.58
CA THR A 99 -3.16 -3.50 -14.72
C THR A 99 -2.01 -3.04 -13.82
N LEU A 100 -1.10 -3.95 -13.48
CA LEU A 100 0.13 -3.68 -12.73
C LEU A 100 1.33 -3.98 -13.63
N ARG A 101 2.26 -3.01 -13.72
CA ARG A 101 3.56 -3.17 -14.38
C ARG A 101 4.62 -3.09 -13.29
N ASP A 102 5.62 -3.96 -13.38
CA ASP A 102 6.70 -4.08 -12.39
C ASP A 102 7.42 -2.75 -12.15
#